data_AF-A0A969CZ83-F1
#
_entry.id   AF-A0A969CZ83-F1
#
_cell.length_a   1.000
_cell.length_b   1.000
_cell.length_c   1.000
_cell.angle_alpha   90.00
_cell.angle_beta   90.00
_cell.angle_gamma   90.00
#
_symmetry.space_group_name_H-M   'P 1'
#
loop_
_entity.id
_entity.type
_entity.pdbx_description
1 polymer ?
#
loop_
_entity_poly.entity_id
_entity_poly.type
_entity_poly.pdbx_seq_one_letter_code
_entity_poly.pdbx_strand_id
1 'polypeptide(L)'
;GMTVTVLNPVMEDVNNLYQSWRKAAVDRAQTIPNAPLEAFDKIAGVQVDSGATLLKNDGCRNQAVDSIASHAFLFSFTGRTFIHGGDACSWQIENGLRAAGLTAPDGSFKADAMLVPYQGSDRNVTPEFFRRIKADHYLFTGNGRHSNPESATLRMILEARRGDIYWFEFVNPQMEKRISAKSWNAFFAEFPSSEYGYRRVFRSSVRVP
;
A
#
# COMPACT_ATOMS: atom_id res chain seq x y z
N GLY A 1 -13.95 -10.07 -17.24
CA GLY A 1 -14.54 -9.36 -16.09
C GLY A 1 -13.46 -8.72 -15.25
N MET A 2 -13.81 -7.97 -14.22
CA MET A 2 -12.84 -7.52 -13.20
C MET A 2 -12.50 -8.70 -12.28
N THR A 3 -11.21 -8.90 -12.03
CA THR A 3 -10.71 -9.85 -11.03
C THR A 3 -10.16 -9.07 -9.84
N VAL A 4 -10.41 -9.56 -8.63
CA VAL A 4 -9.86 -8.99 -7.39
C VAL A 4 -9.08 -10.09 -6.68
N THR A 5 -7.80 -9.84 -6.43
CA THR A 5 -6.93 -10.71 -5.64
C THR A 5 -6.70 -10.05 -4.29
N VAL A 6 -6.97 -10.78 -3.21
CA VAL A 6 -6.63 -10.34 -1.85
C VAL A 6 -5.15 -10.59 -1.61
N LEU A 7 -4.40 -9.52 -1.29
CA LEU A 7 -2.96 -9.59 -1.01
C LEU A 7 -2.68 -9.63 0.50
N ASN A 8 -3.55 -9.01 1.31
CA ASN A 8 -3.48 -8.94 2.77
C ASN A 8 -4.90 -8.74 3.32
N PRO A 9 -5.25 -9.20 4.55
CA PRO A 9 -4.42 -9.89 5.55
C PRO A 9 -4.27 -11.40 5.36
N VAL A 10 -3.29 -11.99 6.06
CA VAL A 10 -3.27 -13.45 6.32
C VAL A 10 -4.08 -13.80 7.57
N MET A 11 -4.43 -15.07 7.75
CA MET A 11 -5.25 -15.50 8.90
C MET A 11 -4.61 -15.24 10.26
N GLU A 12 -3.29 -15.27 10.35
CA GLU A 12 -2.57 -14.89 11.57
C GLU A 12 -2.87 -13.42 11.95
N ASP A 13 -2.80 -12.49 10.99
CA ASP A 13 -3.09 -11.08 11.20
C ASP A 13 -4.55 -10.86 11.62
N VAL A 14 -5.48 -11.58 10.99
CA VAL A 14 -6.92 -11.52 11.34
C VAL A 14 -7.14 -12.04 12.76
N ASN A 15 -6.47 -13.13 13.15
CA ASN A 15 -6.61 -13.69 14.49
C ASN A 15 -6.02 -12.73 15.55
N ASN A 16 -4.86 -12.11 15.26
CA ASN A 16 -4.25 -11.10 16.12
C ASN A 16 -5.17 -9.88 16.30
N LEU A 17 -5.80 -9.41 15.22
CA LEU A 17 -6.80 -8.35 15.27
C LEU A 17 -8.01 -8.74 16.13
N TYR A 18 -8.52 -9.95 15.95
CA TYR A 18 -9.61 -10.49 16.77
C TYR A 18 -9.24 -10.50 18.27
N GLN A 19 -8.03 -10.95 18.65
CA GLN A 19 -7.61 -10.93 20.06
C GLN A 19 -7.60 -9.50 20.62
N SER A 20 -7.09 -8.53 19.85
CA SER A 20 -7.09 -7.11 20.23
C SER A 20 -8.51 -6.58 20.44
N TRP A 21 -9.43 -6.85 19.51
CA TRP A 21 -10.83 -6.42 19.60
C TRP A 21 -11.59 -7.12 20.72
N ARG A 22 -11.38 -8.42 20.92
CA ARG A 22 -11.98 -9.15 22.04
C ARG A 22 -11.59 -8.53 23.37
N LYS A 23 -10.29 -8.24 23.56
CA LYS A 23 -9.81 -7.57 24.78
C LYS A 23 -10.49 -6.22 24.97
N ALA A 24 -10.52 -5.38 23.93
CA ALA A 24 -11.18 -4.08 24.00
C ALA A 24 -12.69 -4.17 24.28
N ALA A 25 -13.38 -5.18 23.74
CA ALA A 25 -14.80 -5.41 23.98
C ALA A 25 -15.05 -5.81 25.44
N VAL A 26 -14.22 -6.70 26.01
CA VAL A 26 -14.27 -7.07 27.43
C VAL A 26 -14.06 -5.84 28.32
N ASP A 27 -13.02 -5.04 28.05
CA ASP A 27 -12.68 -3.85 28.83
C ASP A 27 -13.80 -2.80 28.81
N ARG A 28 -14.62 -2.76 27.75
CA ARG A 28 -15.71 -1.79 27.56
C ARG A 28 -17.10 -2.37 27.84
N ALA A 29 -17.19 -3.61 28.33
CA ALA A 29 -18.46 -4.34 28.49
C ALA A 29 -19.34 -4.34 27.22
N GLN A 30 -18.72 -4.49 26.05
CA GLN A 30 -19.36 -4.55 24.74
C GLN A 30 -19.50 -6.00 24.26
N THR A 31 -20.34 -6.22 23.25
CA THR A 31 -20.48 -7.52 22.58
C THR A 31 -19.14 -7.98 22.01
N ILE A 32 -18.77 -9.21 22.33
CA ILE A 32 -17.55 -9.84 21.82
C ILE A 32 -17.80 -10.29 20.37
N PRO A 33 -16.92 -9.93 19.42
CA PRO A 33 -17.04 -10.42 18.05
C PRO A 33 -16.89 -11.94 17.98
N ASN A 34 -17.45 -12.56 16.94
CA ASN A 34 -17.21 -13.99 16.69
C ASN A 34 -15.73 -14.21 16.31
N ALA A 35 -15.16 -15.32 16.76
CA ALA A 35 -13.81 -15.72 16.36
C ALA A 35 -13.76 -16.00 14.85
N PRO A 36 -12.62 -15.70 14.19
CA PRO A 36 -12.39 -16.11 12.81
C PRO A 36 -12.49 -17.64 12.67
N LEU A 37 -13.03 -18.11 11.55
CA LEU A 37 -13.05 -19.53 11.22
C LEU A 37 -11.69 -19.92 10.64
N GLU A 38 -10.99 -20.87 11.27
CA GLU A 38 -9.67 -21.35 10.81
C GLU A 38 -9.76 -22.47 9.77
N ALA A 39 -10.91 -23.16 9.66
CA ALA A 39 -11.06 -24.35 8.82
C ALA A 39 -11.59 -24.03 7.42
N PHE A 40 -10.69 -23.82 6.47
CA PHE A 40 -11.01 -23.60 5.05
C PHE A 40 -11.18 -24.91 4.27
N ASP A 41 -10.66 -26.03 4.78
CA ASP A 41 -10.61 -27.34 4.12
C ASP A 41 -11.99 -27.94 3.76
N LYS A 42 -13.07 -27.36 4.31
CA LYS A 42 -14.45 -27.78 4.07
C LYS A 42 -15.20 -26.86 3.13
N ILE A 43 -14.57 -25.78 2.65
CA ILE A 43 -15.21 -24.81 1.76
C ILE A 43 -14.86 -25.18 0.31
N ALA A 44 -15.84 -25.70 -0.42
CA ALA A 44 -15.68 -26.05 -1.82
C ALA A 44 -15.20 -24.83 -2.64
N GLY A 45 -14.14 -25.03 -3.43
CA GLY A 45 -13.55 -23.98 -4.26
C GLY A 45 -12.52 -23.08 -3.56
N VAL A 46 -12.23 -23.29 -2.27
CA VAL A 46 -11.14 -22.60 -1.59
C VAL A 46 -9.82 -23.33 -1.84
N GLN A 47 -8.81 -22.57 -2.28
CA GLN A 47 -7.43 -23.03 -2.39
C GLN A 47 -6.62 -22.42 -1.26
N VAL A 48 -5.98 -23.27 -0.45
CA VAL A 48 -5.00 -22.82 0.54
C VAL A 48 -3.65 -22.77 -0.15
N ASP A 49 -3.05 -21.59 -0.20
CA ASP A 49 -1.69 -21.46 -0.73
C ASP A 49 -0.68 -21.93 0.33
N SER A 50 -0.14 -23.14 0.12
CA SER A 50 0.85 -23.75 1.01
C SER A 50 2.28 -23.68 0.46
N GLY A 51 2.50 -22.99 -0.67
CA GLY A 51 3.74 -23.09 -1.46
C GLY A 51 4.70 -21.90 -1.38
N ALA A 52 4.23 -20.72 -1.00
CA ALA A 52 5.06 -19.52 -1.01
C ALA A 52 5.91 -19.40 0.27
N THR A 53 7.23 -19.25 0.09
CA THR A 53 8.08 -18.73 1.18
C THR A 53 7.73 -17.27 1.41
N LEU A 54 7.00 -17.00 2.48
CA LEU A 54 6.61 -15.65 2.86
C LEU A 54 7.83 -14.90 3.40
N LEU A 55 8.05 -13.69 2.90
CA LEU A 55 8.97 -12.73 3.48
C LEU A 55 8.55 -12.44 4.92
N LYS A 56 9.54 -12.31 5.81
CA LYS A 56 9.34 -11.69 7.12
C LYS A 56 9.33 -10.17 6.96
N ASN A 57 8.92 -9.46 8.01
CA ASN A 57 8.95 -8.00 8.06
C ASN A 57 10.27 -7.45 7.46
N ASP A 58 10.14 -6.64 6.41
CA ASP A 58 11.23 -6.10 5.59
C ASP A 58 11.82 -4.78 6.14
N GLY A 59 11.42 -4.37 7.35
CA GLY A 59 11.73 -3.07 7.91
C GLY A 59 10.53 -2.14 8.03
N CYS A 60 9.31 -2.66 7.79
CA CYS A 60 8.07 -2.00 8.17
C CYS A 60 8.07 -1.66 9.67
N ARG A 61 8.00 -0.37 9.96
CA ARG A 61 8.00 0.20 11.33
C ARG A 61 6.60 0.36 11.90
N ASN A 62 5.56 0.24 11.09
CA ASN A 62 4.19 0.20 11.58
C ASN A 62 3.92 -1.16 12.24
N GLN A 63 3.53 -1.13 13.51
CA GLN A 63 3.25 -2.32 14.34
C GLN A 63 1.80 -2.32 14.85
N ALA A 64 0.96 -1.41 14.36
CA ALA A 64 -0.43 -1.32 14.77
C ALA A 64 -1.21 -2.51 14.19
N VAL A 65 -1.86 -3.29 15.05
CA VAL A 65 -2.51 -4.56 14.68
C VAL A 65 -3.60 -4.36 13.62
N ASP A 66 -4.31 -3.25 13.66
CA ASP A 66 -5.31 -2.85 12.67
C ASP A 66 -4.70 -2.50 11.30
N SER A 67 -3.52 -1.87 11.29
CA SER A 67 -2.78 -1.60 10.05
C SER A 67 -2.20 -2.88 9.45
N ILE A 68 -1.63 -3.76 10.28
CA ILE A 68 -1.12 -5.07 9.84
C ILE A 68 -2.26 -5.91 9.26
N ALA A 69 -3.44 -5.89 9.88
CA ALA A 69 -4.62 -6.59 9.36
C ALA A 69 -5.36 -5.83 8.24
N SER A 70 -4.78 -4.75 7.70
CA SER A 70 -5.43 -3.92 6.68
C SER A 70 -5.60 -4.66 5.35
N HIS A 71 -6.68 -4.36 4.64
CA HIS A 71 -6.94 -4.99 3.36
C HIS A 71 -6.06 -4.38 2.26
N ALA A 72 -5.24 -5.22 1.64
CA ALA A 72 -4.54 -4.89 0.41
C ALA A 72 -5.07 -5.75 -0.74
N PHE A 73 -5.31 -5.15 -1.90
CA PHE A 73 -5.90 -5.83 -3.06
C PHE A 73 -5.12 -5.53 -4.33
N LEU A 74 -5.12 -6.48 -5.25
CA LEU A 74 -4.84 -6.26 -6.66
C LEU A 74 -6.15 -6.35 -7.45
N PHE A 75 -6.52 -5.27 -8.11
CA PHE A 75 -7.61 -5.25 -9.09
C PHE A 75 -7.02 -5.45 -10.48
N SER A 76 -7.57 -6.37 -11.26
CA SER A 76 -7.21 -6.58 -12.66
C SER A 76 -8.43 -6.43 -13.56
N PHE A 77 -8.35 -5.55 -14.57
CA PHE A 77 -9.44 -5.33 -15.51
C PHE A 77 -8.89 -4.96 -16.89
N THR A 78 -9.28 -5.69 -17.94
CA THR A 78 -8.88 -5.42 -19.34
C THR A 78 -7.35 -5.27 -19.53
N GLY A 79 -6.57 -6.11 -18.86
CA GLY A 79 -5.10 -6.06 -18.92
C GLY A 79 -4.45 -4.92 -18.11
N ARG A 80 -5.25 -4.16 -17.35
CA ARG A 80 -4.77 -3.12 -16.42
C ARG A 80 -4.84 -3.61 -14.98
N THR A 81 -3.95 -3.08 -14.15
CA THR A 81 -3.74 -3.50 -12.77
C THR A 81 -3.69 -2.31 -11.81
N PHE A 82 -4.37 -2.44 -10.67
CA PHE A 82 -4.34 -1.46 -9.60
C PHE A 82 -4.09 -2.14 -8.26
N ILE A 83 -3.00 -1.77 -7.60
CA ILE A 83 -2.72 -2.16 -6.22
C ILE A 83 -3.38 -1.15 -5.30
N HIS A 84 -4.35 -1.60 -4.49
CA HIS A 84 -4.87 -0.84 -3.38
C HIS A 84 -4.10 -1.24 -2.11
N GLY A 85 -3.08 -0.47 -1.73
CA GLY A 85 -2.18 -0.84 -0.63
C GLY A 85 -2.80 -0.75 0.78
N GLY A 86 -3.92 -0.06 0.93
CA GLY A 86 -4.56 0.16 2.23
C GLY A 86 -3.55 0.72 3.24
N ASP A 87 -3.53 0.15 4.44
CA ASP A 87 -2.58 0.49 5.50
C ASP A 87 -1.58 -0.65 5.76
N ALA A 88 -1.46 -1.59 4.80
CA ALA A 88 -0.58 -2.74 4.92
C ALA A 88 0.91 -2.35 4.88
N CYS A 89 1.77 -3.24 5.38
CA CYS A 89 3.21 -3.13 5.17
C CYS A 89 3.61 -3.59 3.76
N SER A 90 4.72 -3.08 3.24
CA SER A 90 5.29 -3.46 1.94
C SER A 90 5.49 -4.97 1.79
N TRP A 91 6.09 -5.62 2.78
CA TRP A 91 6.34 -7.07 2.75
C TRP A 91 5.04 -7.89 2.64
N GLN A 92 3.92 -7.42 3.18
CA GLN A 92 2.63 -8.11 3.08
C GLN A 92 2.09 -8.06 1.64
N ILE A 93 2.22 -6.91 0.98
CA ILE A 93 1.85 -6.76 -0.44
C ILE A 93 2.74 -7.66 -1.31
N GLU A 94 4.06 -7.67 -1.07
CA GLU A 94 4.99 -8.56 -1.80
C GLU A 94 4.63 -10.04 -1.61
N ASN A 95 4.32 -10.44 -0.37
CA ASN A 95 3.91 -11.79 -0.04
C ASN A 95 2.62 -12.19 -0.76
N GLY A 96 1.59 -11.35 -0.72
CA GLY A 96 0.34 -11.60 -1.42
C GLY A 96 0.53 -11.76 -2.93
N LEU A 97 1.41 -10.96 -3.54
CA LEU A 97 1.72 -11.08 -4.97
C LEU A 97 2.50 -12.36 -5.29
N ARG A 98 3.45 -12.77 -4.45
CA ARG A 98 4.22 -14.02 -4.62
C ARG A 98 3.34 -15.24 -4.45
N ALA A 99 2.51 -15.24 -3.40
CA ALA A 99 1.52 -16.26 -3.09
C ALA A 99 0.56 -16.48 -4.27
N ALA A 100 0.06 -15.38 -4.85
CA ALA A 100 -0.79 -15.43 -6.03
C ALA A 100 -0.06 -15.83 -7.33
N GLY A 101 1.26 -16.08 -7.31
CA GLY A 101 2.05 -16.43 -8.49
C GLY A 101 2.15 -15.29 -9.51
N LEU A 102 2.00 -14.04 -9.07
CA LEU A 102 1.90 -12.86 -9.96
C LEU A 102 3.24 -12.16 -10.19
N THR A 103 4.25 -12.42 -9.35
CA THR A 103 5.58 -11.84 -9.51
C THR A 103 6.37 -12.56 -10.61
N ALA A 104 7.26 -11.82 -11.27
CA ALA A 104 8.29 -12.40 -12.12
C ALA A 104 9.27 -13.29 -11.30
N PRO A 105 10.13 -14.10 -11.95
CA PRO A 105 11.07 -14.98 -11.24
C PRO A 105 12.03 -14.27 -10.28
N ASP A 106 12.37 -13.00 -10.54
CA ASP A 106 13.18 -12.16 -9.66
C ASP A 106 12.37 -11.54 -8.50
N GLY A 107 11.08 -11.84 -8.43
CA GLY A 107 10.14 -11.30 -7.45
C GLY A 107 9.62 -9.90 -7.78
N SER A 108 9.92 -9.36 -8.96
CA SER A 108 9.40 -8.06 -9.38
C SER A 108 7.94 -8.12 -9.82
N PHE A 109 7.24 -7.00 -9.70
CA PHE A 109 5.90 -6.81 -10.24
C PHE A 109 5.74 -5.37 -10.71
N LYS A 110 5.01 -5.18 -11.80
CA LYS A 110 4.66 -3.85 -12.31
C LYS A 110 3.14 -3.70 -12.36
N ALA A 111 2.63 -2.70 -11.64
CA ALA A 111 1.24 -2.28 -11.70
C ALA A 111 1.05 -1.07 -12.63
N ASP A 112 -0.15 -0.85 -13.16
CA ASP A 112 -0.48 0.41 -13.82
C ASP A 112 -0.65 1.52 -12.78
N ALA A 113 -1.28 1.21 -11.65
CA ALA A 113 -1.48 2.15 -10.55
C ALA A 113 -1.29 1.49 -9.18
N MET A 114 -0.84 2.27 -8.20
CA MET A 114 -0.71 1.87 -6.81
C MET A 114 -1.22 3.00 -5.90
N LEU A 115 -2.20 2.72 -5.07
CA LEU A 115 -2.45 3.52 -3.87
C LEU A 115 -1.36 3.20 -2.87
N VAL A 116 -0.48 4.18 -2.61
CA VAL A 116 0.68 3.98 -1.75
C VAL A 116 0.20 3.73 -0.32
N PRO A 117 0.74 2.69 0.37
CA PRO A 117 0.27 2.31 1.70
C PRO A 117 0.27 3.44 2.71
N TYR A 118 -0.71 3.40 3.62
CA TYR A 118 -0.88 4.29 4.76
C TYR A 118 -0.74 5.76 4.39
N GLN A 119 -1.42 6.16 3.32
CA GLN A 119 -1.45 7.52 2.79
C GLN A 119 -0.08 8.06 2.33
N GLY A 120 0.91 7.20 2.11
CA GLY A 120 2.29 7.58 1.78
C GLY A 120 3.24 7.68 2.97
N SER A 121 2.94 7.00 4.08
CA SER A 121 3.84 6.95 5.24
C SER A 121 5.11 6.15 4.94
N ASP A 122 6.26 6.64 5.41
CA ASP A 122 7.57 5.98 5.31
C ASP A 122 7.74 4.83 6.33
N ARG A 123 6.73 4.59 7.16
CA ARG A 123 6.72 3.52 8.17
C ARG A 123 6.19 2.20 7.62
N ASN A 124 5.48 2.26 6.49
CA ASN A 124 4.80 1.12 5.89
C ASN A 124 5.54 0.55 4.67
N VAL A 125 6.56 1.25 4.18
CA VAL A 125 7.24 0.92 2.92
C VAL A 125 8.74 1.00 3.07
N THR A 126 9.45 0.36 2.14
CA THR A 126 10.91 0.31 2.10
C THR A 126 11.44 0.71 0.71
N PRO A 127 12.71 1.12 0.56
CA PRO A 127 13.32 1.35 -0.75
C PRO A 127 13.28 0.10 -1.64
N GLU A 128 13.52 -1.07 -1.05
CA GLU A 128 13.51 -2.38 -1.69
C GLU A 128 12.14 -2.72 -2.26
N PHE A 129 11.07 -2.39 -1.54
CA PHE A 129 9.71 -2.54 -2.03
C PHE A 129 9.49 -1.79 -3.33
N PHE A 130 9.84 -0.50 -3.39
CA PHE A 130 9.66 0.28 -4.62
C PHE A 130 10.62 -0.11 -5.75
N ARG A 131 11.76 -0.76 -5.43
CA ARG A 131 12.64 -1.37 -6.44
C ARG A 131 12.01 -2.61 -7.07
N ARG A 132 11.34 -3.46 -6.27
CA ARG A 132 10.72 -4.72 -6.73
C ARG A 132 9.31 -4.50 -7.30
N ILE A 133 8.49 -3.70 -6.63
CA ILE A 133 7.09 -3.46 -6.96
C ILE A 133 6.94 -2.03 -7.46
N LYS A 134 6.87 -1.89 -8.78
CA LYS A 134 6.79 -0.59 -9.46
C LYS A 134 5.37 -0.31 -9.93
N ALA A 135 5.03 0.97 -10.06
CA ALA A 135 3.78 1.42 -10.66
C ALA A 135 4.02 2.55 -11.66
N ASP A 136 3.14 2.68 -12.65
CA ASP A 136 3.15 3.85 -13.53
C ASP A 136 2.51 5.06 -12.86
N HIS A 137 1.44 4.85 -12.07
CA HIS A 137 0.82 5.89 -11.24
C HIS A 137 0.90 5.55 -9.75
N TYR A 138 1.48 6.44 -8.95
CA TYR A 138 1.50 6.35 -7.49
C TYR A 138 0.52 7.37 -6.91
N LEU A 139 -0.54 6.87 -6.29
CA LEU A 139 -1.61 7.66 -5.72
C LEU A 139 -1.36 7.89 -4.22
N PHE A 140 -1.47 9.15 -3.80
CA PHE A 140 -1.35 9.56 -2.40
C PHE A 140 -2.63 10.25 -1.93
N THR A 141 -3.14 9.78 -0.80
CA THR A 141 -4.38 10.29 -0.18
C THR A 141 -4.11 11.13 1.08
N GLY A 142 -2.86 11.20 1.53
CA GLY A 142 -2.43 12.01 2.67
C GLY A 142 -2.67 13.50 2.44
N ASN A 143 -3.04 14.21 3.51
CA ASN A 143 -3.38 15.64 3.46
C ASN A 143 -2.30 16.54 4.09
N GLY A 144 -1.13 15.99 4.40
CA GLY A 144 -0.04 16.67 5.08
C GLY A 144 -0.25 16.96 6.57
N ARG A 145 -1.40 16.63 7.17
CA ARG A 145 -1.67 16.87 8.62
C ARG A 145 -0.70 16.11 9.52
N HIS A 146 -0.33 14.91 9.12
CA HIS A 146 0.59 14.02 9.83
C HIS A 146 1.83 13.75 8.96
N SER A 147 2.27 14.76 8.21
CA SER A 147 3.40 14.68 7.26
C SER A 147 3.19 13.79 6.02
N ASN A 148 2.12 12.99 5.96
CA ASN A 148 1.83 12.13 4.82
C ASN A 148 1.28 12.91 3.59
N PRO A 149 1.73 12.60 2.36
CA PRO A 149 2.81 11.66 2.05
C PRO A 149 4.18 12.18 2.51
N GLU A 150 4.96 11.33 3.17
CA GLU A 150 6.27 11.75 3.68
C GLU A 150 7.28 11.89 2.53
N SER A 151 8.14 12.92 2.61
CA SER A 151 9.20 13.13 1.62
C SER A 151 10.15 11.93 1.52
N ALA A 152 10.32 11.16 2.61
CA ALA A 152 11.10 9.92 2.60
C ALA A 152 10.49 8.88 1.65
N THR A 153 9.17 8.64 1.70
CA THR A 153 8.47 7.75 0.76
C THR A 153 8.62 8.22 -0.68
N LEU A 154 8.47 9.52 -0.94
CA LEU A 154 8.66 10.08 -2.28
C LEU A 154 10.09 9.85 -2.78
N ARG A 155 11.09 10.07 -1.92
CA ARG A 155 12.51 9.82 -2.22
C ARG A 155 12.75 8.35 -2.59
N MET A 156 12.19 7.41 -1.83
CA MET A 156 12.32 5.98 -2.13
C MET A 156 11.79 5.65 -3.53
N ILE A 157 10.65 6.21 -3.93
CA ILE A 157 10.09 6.00 -5.28
C ILE A 157 10.96 6.67 -6.35
N LEU A 158 11.38 7.92 -6.12
CA LEU A 158 12.24 8.68 -7.03
C LEU A 158 13.53 7.89 -7.33
N GLU A 159 14.20 7.39 -6.30
CA GLU A 159 15.43 6.60 -6.44
C GLU A 159 15.17 5.27 -7.15
N ALA A 160 14.08 4.57 -6.83
CA ALA A 160 13.73 3.29 -7.46
C ALA A 160 13.31 3.41 -8.94
N ARG A 161 12.88 4.61 -9.36
CA ARG A 161 12.31 4.89 -10.69
C ARG A 161 13.14 5.92 -11.48
N ARG A 162 14.38 6.21 -11.08
CA ARG A 162 15.24 7.17 -11.79
C ARG A 162 15.41 6.75 -13.26
N GLY A 163 15.12 7.65 -14.18
CA GLY A 163 15.12 7.39 -15.63
C GLY A 163 13.83 6.78 -16.20
N ASP A 164 12.90 6.32 -15.36
CA ASP A 164 11.58 5.82 -15.80
C ASP A 164 10.58 6.97 -15.96
N ILE A 165 9.54 6.79 -16.79
CA ILE A 165 8.40 7.72 -16.87
C ILE A 165 7.27 7.22 -15.96
N TYR A 166 6.81 8.05 -15.02
CA TYR A 166 5.74 7.72 -14.07
C TYR A 166 5.08 8.98 -13.49
N TRP A 167 4.00 8.79 -12.72
CA TRP A 167 3.18 9.86 -12.18
C TRP A 167 3.04 9.76 -10.66
N PHE A 168 3.21 10.88 -9.98
CA PHE A 168 2.72 11.11 -8.64
C PHE A 168 1.35 11.78 -8.70
N GLU A 169 0.31 11.08 -8.25
CA GLU A 169 -1.08 11.53 -8.25
C GLU A 169 -1.49 11.90 -6.81
N PHE A 170 -1.55 13.20 -6.53
CA PHE A 170 -1.95 13.73 -5.24
C PHE A 170 -3.46 13.99 -5.23
N VAL A 171 -4.19 13.19 -4.46
CA VAL A 171 -5.66 13.18 -4.45
C VAL A 171 -6.22 14.19 -3.46
N ASN A 172 -5.48 14.56 -2.43
CA ASN A 172 -5.97 15.50 -1.41
C ASN A 172 -5.53 16.95 -1.69
N PRO A 173 -6.45 17.88 -2.01
CA PRO A 173 -6.12 19.26 -2.33
C PRO A 173 -5.58 20.05 -1.13
N GLN A 174 -5.80 19.57 0.10
CA GLN A 174 -5.32 20.25 1.32
C GLN A 174 -3.82 20.05 1.55
N MET A 175 -3.14 19.21 0.76
CA MET A 175 -1.68 19.05 0.77
C MET A 175 -0.96 20.40 0.65
N GLU A 176 -1.48 21.32 -0.15
CA GLU A 176 -0.86 22.63 -0.40
C GLU A 176 -0.82 23.53 0.85
N LYS A 177 -1.75 23.36 1.81
CA LYS A 177 -1.88 24.27 2.96
C LYS A 177 -0.99 23.91 4.16
N ARG A 178 -0.51 22.67 4.28
CA ARG A 178 0.23 22.20 5.48
C ARG A 178 1.67 21.83 5.22
N ILE A 179 1.98 21.34 4.03
CA ILE A 179 3.37 21.28 3.58
C ILE A 179 3.53 22.44 2.62
N SER A 180 4.20 23.50 3.07
CA SER A 180 4.27 24.73 2.28
C SER A 180 4.79 24.42 0.87
N ALA A 181 4.23 25.09 -0.14
CA ALA A 181 4.72 24.99 -1.51
C ALA A 181 6.26 25.18 -1.58
N LYS A 182 6.82 26.01 -0.70
CA LYS A 182 8.27 26.19 -0.54
C LYS A 182 9.01 24.89 -0.17
N SER A 183 8.51 24.13 0.80
CA SER A 183 9.13 22.86 1.22
C SER A 183 9.07 21.80 0.11
N TRP A 184 7.95 21.68 -0.60
CA TRP A 184 7.81 20.76 -1.72
C TRP A 184 8.65 21.17 -2.91
N ASN A 185 8.70 22.47 -3.22
CA ASN A 185 9.55 22.98 -4.30
C ASN A 185 11.03 22.78 -3.99
N ALA A 186 11.46 22.97 -2.73
CA ALA A 186 12.83 22.65 -2.33
C ALA A 186 13.13 21.16 -2.50
N PHE A 187 12.26 20.27 -2.00
CA PHE A 187 12.42 18.83 -2.18
C PHE A 187 12.51 18.44 -3.66
N PHE A 188 11.56 18.86 -4.51
CA PHE A 188 11.58 18.52 -5.93
C PHE A 188 12.66 19.26 -6.74
N ALA A 189 13.28 20.31 -6.20
CA ALA A 189 14.47 20.90 -6.79
C ALA A 189 15.71 20.02 -6.59
N GLU A 190 15.78 19.23 -5.51
CA GLU A 190 16.82 18.20 -5.30
C GLU A 190 16.64 17.00 -6.25
N PHE A 191 15.41 16.75 -6.72
CA PHE A 191 15.05 15.65 -7.60
C PHE A 191 14.40 16.19 -8.88
N PRO A 192 15.16 16.72 -9.85
CA PRO A 192 14.59 17.35 -11.03
C PRO A 192 13.88 16.31 -11.92
N SER A 193 12.65 16.62 -12.35
CA SER A 193 11.85 15.72 -13.21
C SER A 193 12.52 15.35 -14.55
N SER A 194 13.42 16.20 -15.07
CA SER A 194 14.21 15.90 -16.26
C SER A 194 15.15 14.72 -16.09
N GLU A 195 15.54 14.43 -14.85
CA GLU A 195 16.45 13.35 -14.50
C GLU A 195 15.71 12.15 -13.89
N TYR A 196 14.69 12.42 -13.08
CA TYR A 196 13.93 11.41 -12.36
C TYR A 196 12.63 10.98 -13.05
N GLY A 197 12.26 11.60 -14.18
CA GLY A 197 11.21 11.17 -15.10
C GLY A 197 9.75 11.23 -14.59
N TYR A 198 9.52 11.72 -13.37
CA TYR A 198 8.18 11.83 -12.80
C TYR A 198 7.39 13.02 -13.36
N ARG A 199 6.07 12.88 -13.33
CA ARG A 199 5.09 13.98 -13.47
C ARG A 199 4.28 14.10 -12.18
N ARG A 200 3.92 15.32 -11.79
CA ARG A 200 3.07 15.58 -10.62
C ARG A 200 1.68 15.98 -11.10
N VAL A 201 0.66 15.28 -10.62
CA VAL A 201 -0.75 15.57 -10.88
C VAL A 201 -1.42 15.88 -9.56
N PHE A 202 -2.05 17.05 -9.48
CA PHE A 202 -2.86 17.45 -8.33
C PHE A 202 -4.32 17.47 -8.77
N ARG A 203 -5.13 16.60 -8.18
CA ARG A 203 -6.57 16.53 -8.52
C ARG A 203 -7.28 17.67 -7.78
N SER A 204 -7.72 18.69 -8.52
CA SER A 204 -8.49 19.79 -7.94
C SER A 204 -9.87 19.30 -7.49
N SER A 205 -10.34 19.77 -6.34
CA SER A 205 -11.69 19.47 -5.84
C SER A 205 -12.80 20.30 -6.49
N VAL A 206 -12.47 21.18 -7.43
CA VAL A 206 -13.48 22.01 -8.10
C VAL A 206 -14.15 21.17 -9.18
N ARG A 207 -15.36 20.67 -8.89
CA ARG A 207 -16.28 20.32 -9.96
C ARG A 207 -16.62 21.64 -10.66
N VAL A 208 -16.34 21.73 -11.95
CA VAL A 208 -16.84 22.84 -12.77
C VAL A 208 -18.37 22.84 -12.61
N PRO A 209 -19.02 24.00 -12.36
CA PRO A 209 -20.46 24.08 -12.11
C PRO A 209 -21.32 23.33 -13.13
#